data_AF-A0A378TZ67-F1
#
_entry.id   AF-A0A378TZ67-F1
#
_cell.length_a   1.000
_cell.length_b   1.000
_cell.length_c   1.000
_cell.angle_alpha   90.00
_cell.angle_beta   90.00
_cell.angle_gamma   90.00
#
_symmetry.space_group_name_H-M   'P 1'
#
loop_
_entity.id
_entity.type
_entity.pdbx_description
1 polymer ?
#
loop_
_entity_poly.entity_id
_entity_poly.type
_entity_poly.pdbx_seq_one_letter_code
_entity_poly.pdbx_strand_id
1 'polypeptide(L)'
;MSTFFRQTAQAMIAKHIDRFPLLKLDQVIDWQPIEQYLNRQRTRYLRDHRGRPAYSLLSMFKAVLLGQWHSLSDPELEHSLITRIDFNLFCRFDELSIPDYSTLCRYRKAMCLNLLKAANRLSVPVAA
;
A
#
# COMPACT_ATOMS: atom_id res chain seq x y z
N MET A 1 7.24 9.96 -17.57
CA MET A 1 8.40 10.80 -17.24
C MET A 1 8.42 11.02 -15.73
N SER A 2 8.82 10.03 -14.93
CA SER A 2 9.10 10.23 -13.50
C SER A 2 10.44 10.95 -13.37
N THR A 3 10.34 12.26 -13.54
CA THR A 3 11.11 13.35 -12.94
C THR A 3 12.47 12.96 -12.34
N PHE A 4 13.52 13.48 -12.96
CA PHE A 4 14.89 13.60 -12.43
C PHE A 4 14.94 13.78 -10.90
N PHE A 5 14.01 14.57 -10.33
CA PHE A 5 13.87 14.76 -8.89
C PHE A 5 13.71 13.46 -8.10
N ARG A 6 12.87 12.52 -8.54
CA ARG A 6 12.66 11.23 -7.85
C ARG A 6 13.91 10.36 -7.88
N GLN A 7 14.59 10.28 -9.03
CA GLN A 7 15.83 9.52 -9.16
C GLN A 7 16.96 10.13 -8.32
N THR A 8 17.06 11.46 -8.32
CA THR A 8 18.09 12.18 -7.56
C THR A 8 17.82 12.08 -6.05
N ALA A 9 16.56 12.24 -5.63
CA ALA A 9 16.13 12.03 -4.25
C ALA A 9 16.39 10.59 -3.79
N GLN A 10 16.03 9.58 -4.61
CA GLN A 10 16.33 8.18 -4.33
C GLN A 10 17.83 7.93 -4.19
N ALA A 11 18.66 8.50 -5.08
CA ALA A 11 20.11 8.34 -5.02
C ALA A 11 20.73 9.03 -3.79
N MET A 12 20.25 10.23 -3.42
CA MET A 12 20.71 10.94 -2.21
C MET A 12 20.26 10.20 -0.94
N ILE A 13 19.04 9.65 -0.93
CA ILE A 13 18.51 8.90 0.21
C ILE A 13 19.16 7.53 0.34
N ALA A 14 19.47 6.85 -0.77
CA ALA A 14 20.21 5.58 -0.76
C ALA A 14 21.60 5.74 -0.12
N LYS A 15 22.26 6.89 -0.29
CA LYS A 15 23.52 7.22 0.38
C LYS A 15 23.38 7.44 1.90
N HIS A 16 22.18 7.72 2.38
CA HIS A 16 21.88 7.94 3.80
C HIS A 16 20.77 7.01 4.29
N ILE A 17 20.76 5.77 3.82
CA ILE A 17 19.62 4.85 4.05
C ILE A 17 19.40 4.54 5.54
N ASP A 18 20.43 4.61 6.37
CA ASP A 18 20.32 4.44 7.81
C ASP A 18 19.49 5.53 8.51
N ARG A 19 19.32 6.69 7.87
CA ARG A 19 18.43 7.76 8.36
C ARG A 19 16.98 7.59 7.89
N PHE A 20 16.71 6.64 6.99
CA PHE A 20 15.39 6.37 6.42
C PHE A 20 14.98 4.91 6.65
N PRO A 21 14.54 4.55 7.87
CA PRO A 21 14.24 3.16 8.24
C PRO A 21 13.18 2.51 7.35
N LEU A 22 12.20 3.28 6.86
CA LEU A 22 11.16 2.77 5.95
C LEU A 22 11.72 2.28 4.60
N LEU A 23 12.72 2.96 4.06
CA LEU A 23 13.32 2.57 2.77
C LEU A 23 14.29 1.40 2.93
N LYS A 24 14.94 1.30 4.09
CA LYS A 24 15.69 0.11 4.48
C LYS A 24 14.76 -1.10 4.58
N LEU A 25 13.58 -0.94 5.19
CA LEU A 25 12.56 -1.98 5.25
C LEU A 25 12.05 -2.38 3.86
N ASP A 26 11.87 -1.42 2.94
CA ASP A 26 11.46 -1.71 1.56
C ASP A 26 12.45 -2.62 0.83
N GLN A 27 13.75 -2.52 1.14
CA GLN A 27 14.81 -3.34 0.55
C GLN A 27 14.96 -4.71 1.22
N VAL A 28 14.68 -4.81 2.53
CA VAL A 28 14.83 -6.06 3.29
C VAL A 28 13.62 -6.98 3.10
N ILE A 29 12.43 -6.42 2.90
CA ILE A 29 11.20 -7.19 2.72
C ILE A 29 11.09 -7.61 1.26
N ASP A 30 11.01 -8.91 1.00
CA ASP A 30 10.60 -9.41 -0.31
C ASP A 30 9.09 -9.19 -0.50
N TRP A 31 8.74 -8.20 -1.32
CA TRP A 31 7.36 -7.85 -1.62
C TRP A 31 6.72 -8.74 -2.68
N GLN A 32 7.49 -9.55 -3.40
CA GLN A 32 6.98 -10.33 -4.53
C GLN A 32 5.91 -11.36 -4.09
N PRO A 33 6.07 -12.14 -3.00
CA PRO A 33 5.05 -13.07 -2.54
C PRO A 33 3.76 -12.35 -2.10
N ILE A 34 3.90 -11.19 -1.47
CA ILE A 34 2.78 -10.36 -1.01
C ILE A 34 2.02 -9.83 -2.23
N GLU A 35 2.73 -9.32 -3.23
CA GLU A 35 2.13 -8.83 -4.47
C GLU A 35 1.39 -9.94 -5.22
N GLN A 36 1.95 -11.14 -5.31
CA GLN A 36 1.28 -12.29 -5.91
C GLN A 36 0.01 -12.66 -5.14
N TYR A 37 0.05 -12.66 -3.80
CA TYR A 37 -1.12 -12.92 -2.98
C TYR A 37 -2.22 -11.86 -3.18
N LEU A 38 -1.87 -10.58 -3.20
CA LEU A 38 -2.79 -9.48 -3.48
C LEU A 38 -3.38 -9.60 -4.89
N ASN A 39 -2.58 -9.97 -5.89
CA ASN A 39 -3.04 -10.18 -7.25
C ASN A 39 -3.99 -11.39 -7.39
N ARG A 40 -3.82 -12.45 -6.59
CA ARG A 40 -4.80 -13.55 -6.52
C ARG A 40 -6.13 -13.09 -5.92
N GLN A 41 -6.10 -12.17 -4.96
CA GLN A 41 -7.30 -11.59 -4.37
C GLN A 41 -7.93 -10.49 -5.22
N ARG A 42 -7.20 -9.94 -6.20
CA ARG A 42 -7.61 -8.86 -7.10
C ARG A 42 -8.95 -9.09 -7.77
N THR A 43 -9.27 -10.33 -8.15
CA THR A 43 -10.55 -10.68 -8.79
C THR A 43 -11.74 -10.36 -7.89
N ARG A 44 -11.57 -10.37 -6.56
CA ARG A 44 -12.62 -10.02 -5.59
C ARG A 44 -12.77 -8.50 -5.43
N TYR A 45 -11.65 -7.77 -5.44
CA TYR A 45 -11.65 -6.31 -5.35
C TYR A 45 -12.16 -5.64 -6.64
N LEU A 46 -11.76 -6.15 -7.82
CA LEU A 46 -12.21 -5.64 -9.12
C LEU A 46 -13.70 -5.91 -9.41
N ARG A 47 -14.31 -6.90 -8.76
CA ARG A 47 -15.74 -7.20 -8.98
C ARG A 47 -16.65 -6.10 -8.45
N ASP A 48 -16.22 -5.40 -7.39
CA ASP A 48 -16.91 -4.23 -6.83
C ASP A 48 -16.49 -2.90 -7.51
N HIS A 49 -15.34 -2.86 -8.19
CA HIS A 49 -14.82 -1.67 -8.87
C HIS A 49 -14.82 -1.89 -10.39
N ARG A 50 -15.90 -1.46 -11.06
CA ARG A 50 -16.06 -1.51 -12.52
C ARG A 50 -14.99 -0.66 -13.23
N GLY A 51 -13.79 -1.19 -13.45
CA GLY A 51 -12.74 -0.53 -14.22
C GLY A 51 -11.32 -1.05 -13.94
N ARG A 52 -10.36 -0.57 -14.75
CA ARG A 52 -8.92 -0.78 -14.50
C ARG A 52 -8.59 -0.11 -13.15
N PRO A 53 -7.95 -0.82 -12.21
CA PRO A 53 -7.62 -0.21 -10.93
C PRO A 53 -6.66 0.95 -11.16
N ALA A 54 -7.03 2.15 -10.69
CA ALA A 54 -6.25 3.37 -10.88
C ALA A 54 -4.89 3.32 -10.19
N TYR A 55 -4.72 2.44 -9.19
CA TYR A 55 -3.52 2.28 -8.38
C TYR A 55 -3.06 0.82 -8.35
N SER A 56 -1.75 0.62 -8.18
CA SER A 56 -1.19 -0.72 -7.93
C SER A 56 -1.66 -1.22 -6.55
N LEU A 57 -2.06 -2.51 -6.47
CA LEU A 57 -2.51 -3.10 -5.20
C LEU A 57 -1.39 -3.11 -4.15
N LEU A 58 -0.15 -3.32 -4.59
CA LEU A 58 1.01 -3.30 -3.71
C LEU A 58 1.23 -1.90 -3.11
N SER A 59 1.14 -0.84 -3.92
CA SER A 59 1.27 0.55 -3.44
C SER A 59 0.19 0.90 -2.42
N MET A 60 -1.07 0.52 -2.70
CA MET A 60 -2.19 0.72 -1.78
C MET A 60 -2.01 -0.07 -0.47
N PHE A 61 -1.55 -1.31 -0.56
CA PHE A 61 -1.23 -2.12 0.63
C PHE A 61 -0.13 -1.49 1.47
N LYS A 62 0.96 -1.03 0.85
CA LYS A 62 2.04 -0.30 1.54
C LYS A 62 1.54 0.96 2.22
N ALA A 63 0.64 1.72 1.58
CA ALA A 63 0.05 2.91 2.18
C ALA A 63 -0.75 2.58 3.46
N VAL A 64 -1.62 1.56 3.40
CA VAL A 64 -2.36 1.12 4.59
C VAL A 64 -1.43 0.60 5.68
N LEU A 65 -0.36 -0.11 5.31
CA LEU A 65 0.66 -0.59 6.26
C LEU A 65 1.35 0.57 6.97
N LEU A 66 1.74 1.63 6.25
CA LEU A 66 2.27 2.86 6.85
C LEU A 66 1.27 3.51 7.81
N GLY A 67 -0.01 3.55 7.41
CA GLY A 67 -1.08 4.03 8.29
C GLY A 67 -1.17 3.24 9.60
N GLN A 68 -1.03 1.91 9.54
CA GLN A 68 -1.04 1.07 10.74
C GLN A 68 0.23 1.25 11.59
N TRP A 69 1.42 1.26 10.99
CA TRP A 69 2.69 1.41 11.71
C TRP A 69 2.81 2.77 12.41
N HIS A 70 2.28 3.83 11.81
CA HIS A 70 2.31 5.18 12.35
C HIS A 70 1.02 5.59 13.08
N SER A 71 0.06 4.67 13.25
CA SER A 71 -1.25 4.93 13.87
C SER A 71 -2.00 6.13 13.28
N LEU A 72 -1.96 6.27 11.94
CA LEU A 72 -2.56 7.39 11.21
C LEU A 72 -4.00 7.08 10.77
N SER A 73 -4.87 8.09 10.88
CA SER A 73 -6.18 8.11 10.25
C SER A 73 -6.09 8.21 8.72
N ASP A 74 -7.17 7.94 8.00
CA ASP A 74 -7.20 8.06 6.52
C ASP A 74 -6.80 9.48 6.03
N PRO A 75 -7.29 10.59 6.64
CA PRO A 75 -6.85 11.94 6.28
C PRO A 75 -5.38 12.23 6.59
N GLU A 76 -4.88 11.78 7.74
CA GLU A 76 -3.47 11.96 8.12
C GLU A 76 -2.52 11.16 7.22
N LEU A 77 -2.95 9.98 6.79
CA LEU A 77 -2.21 9.14 5.85
C LEU A 77 -2.11 9.81 4.48
N GLU A 78 -3.22 10.35 3.95
CA GLU A 78 -3.20 11.13 2.71
C GLU A 78 -2.23 12.32 2.82
N HIS A 79 -2.38 13.11 3.89
CA HIS A 79 -1.50 14.26 4.12
C HIS A 79 -0.02 13.85 4.21
N SER A 80 0.27 12.74 4.89
CA SER A 80 1.63 12.21 5.03
C SER A 80 2.21 11.70 3.70
N LEU A 81 1.39 11.10 2.83
CA LEU A 81 1.82 10.65 1.49
C LEU A 81 2.18 11.81 0.56
N ILE A 82 1.56 12.98 0.76
CA ILE A 82 1.84 14.21 0.01
C ILE A 82 3.07 14.93 0.56
N THR A 83 3.15 15.08 1.88
CA THR A 83 4.15 15.93 2.54
C THR A 83 5.47 15.23 2.85
N ARG A 84 5.44 13.91 3.10
CA ARG A 84 6.62 13.16 3.50
C ARG A 84 7.17 12.32 2.34
N ILE A 85 8.39 12.66 1.92
CA ILE A 85 9.03 12.02 0.78
C ILE A 85 9.36 10.54 1.03
N ASP A 86 9.63 10.15 2.27
CA ASP A 86 9.89 8.76 2.67
C ASP A 86 8.65 7.86 2.45
N PHE A 87 7.46 8.36 2.81
CA PHE A 87 6.18 7.68 2.60
C PHE A 87 5.87 7.52 1.10
N ASN A 88 6.04 8.60 0.33
CA ASN A 88 5.81 8.58 -1.10
C ASN A 88 6.76 7.57 -1.80
N LEU A 89 8.04 7.60 -1.46
CA LEU A 89 9.05 6.70 -2.02
C LEU A 89 8.81 5.24 -1.62
N PHE A 90 8.34 4.97 -0.40
CA PHE A 90 8.00 3.62 0.07
C PHE A 90 6.82 3.03 -0.70
N CYS A 91 5.73 3.79 -0.85
CA CYS A 91 4.54 3.33 -1.57
C CYS A 91 4.72 3.31 -3.09
N ARG A 92 5.67 4.10 -3.61
CA ARG A 92 5.98 4.24 -5.03
C ARG A 92 4.80 4.70 -5.90
N PHE A 93 3.89 5.51 -5.36
CA PHE A 93 2.87 6.18 -6.18
C PHE A 93 3.54 7.06 -7.24
N ASP A 94 2.92 7.20 -8.42
CA ASP A 94 3.34 8.24 -9.36
C ASP A 94 2.82 9.60 -8.86
N GLU A 95 3.58 10.67 -9.10
CA GLU A 95 3.32 12.03 -8.59
C GLU A 95 1.89 12.55 -8.89
N LEU A 96 1.27 12.08 -9.98
CA LEU A 96 -0.09 12.44 -10.40
C LEU A 96 -1.17 11.48 -9.87
N SER A 97 -0.80 10.50 -9.06
CA SER A 97 -1.65 9.38 -8.63
C SER A 97 -1.49 9.11 -7.13
N ILE A 98 -1.57 10.16 -6.31
CA ILE A 98 -1.71 9.99 -4.86
C ILE A 98 -3.19 9.71 -4.57
N PRO A 99 -3.54 8.62 -3.86
CA PRO A 99 -4.93 8.33 -3.51
C PRO A 99 -5.44 9.31 -2.46
N ASP A 100 -6.67 9.79 -2.63
CA ASP A 100 -7.36 10.61 -1.64
C ASP A 100 -7.75 9.78 -0.39
N TYR A 101 -8.08 10.44 0.73
CA TYR A 101 -8.52 9.76 1.95
C TYR A 101 -9.72 8.83 1.70
N SER A 102 -10.61 9.19 0.78
CA SER A 102 -11.79 8.38 0.47
C SER A 102 -11.43 7.06 -0.20
N THR A 103 -10.42 7.05 -1.08
CA THR A 103 -9.90 5.85 -1.73
C THR A 103 -9.13 4.97 -0.75
N LEU A 104 -8.32 5.58 0.13
CA LEU A 104 -7.63 4.86 1.21
C LEU A 104 -8.63 4.19 2.16
N CYS A 105 -9.68 4.92 2.56
CA CYS A 105 -10.74 4.39 3.43
C CYS A 105 -11.49 3.21 2.79
N ARG A 106 -11.89 3.33 1.52
CA ARG A 106 -12.53 2.25 0.76
C ARG A 106 -11.64 1.01 0.69
N TYR A 107 -10.36 1.19 0.38
CA TYR A 107 -9.41 0.10 0.29
C TYR A 107 -9.20 -0.60 1.64
N ARG A 108 -9.05 0.17 2.72
CA ARG A 108 -8.92 -0.35 4.11
C ARG A 108 -10.14 -1.19 4.50
N LYS A 109 -11.35 -0.69 4.24
CA LYS A 109 -12.61 -1.43 4.47
C LYS A 109 -12.69 -2.71 3.66
N ALA A 110 -12.33 -2.66 2.37
CA ALA A 110 -12.32 -3.84 1.50
C ALA A 110 -11.33 -4.91 2.00
N MET A 111 -10.16 -4.48 2.46
CA MET A 111 -9.14 -5.38 3.01
C MET A 111 -9.60 -6.04 4.32
N CYS A 112 -10.16 -5.28 5.26
CA CYS A 112 -10.76 -5.84 6.48
C CYS A 112 -11.88 -6.83 6.17
N LEU A 113 -12.77 -6.50 5.24
CA LEU A 113 -13.84 -7.40 4.82
C LEU A 113 -13.30 -8.69 4.19
N ASN A 114 -12.24 -8.61 3.39
CA ASN A 114 -11.59 -9.78 2.80
C ASN A 114 -10.90 -10.65 3.86
N LEU A 115 -10.26 -10.04 4.85
CA LEU A 115 -9.67 -10.75 5.98
C LEU A 115 -10.74 -11.43 6.85
N LEU A 116 -11.83 -10.75 7.17
CA LEU A 116 -12.97 -11.35 7.87
C LEU A 116 -13.60 -12.50 7.08
N LYS A 117 -13.78 -12.35 5.77
CA LYS A 117 -14.26 -13.43 4.90
C LYS A 117 -13.28 -14.60 4.82
N ALA A 118 -11.97 -14.34 4.85
CA ALA A 118 -10.95 -15.39 4.88
C ALA A 118 -10.92 -16.11 6.24
N ALA A 119 -11.01 -15.37 7.34
CA ALA A 119 -11.09 -15.90 8.70
C ALA A 119 -12.37 -16.75 8.88
N ASN A 120 -13.53 -16.27 8.41
CA ASN A 120 -14.77 -17.03 8.44
C ASN A 120 -14.77 -18.29 7.56
N ARG A 121 -13.89 -18.37 6.55
CA ARG A 121 -13.68 -19.61 5.77
C ARG A 121 -12.77 -20.62 6.50
N LEU A 122 -11.90 -20.13 7.38
CA LEU A 122 -10.99 -20.94 8.19
C LEU A 122 -11.62 -21.36 9.54
N SER A 123 -12.57 -20.57 10.05
CA SER A 123 -13.35 -20.87 11.25
C SER A 123 -14.53 -21.82 11.01
N VAL A 124 -14.55 -22.54 9.88
CA VAL A 124 -15.46 -23.69 9.69
C VAL A 124 -14.67 -24.98 9.90
N PRO A 125 -14.53 -25.49 11.13
CA PRO A 125 -14.36 -26.91 11.34
C PRO A 125 -15.75 -27.59 11.35
N VAL A 126 -15.97 -28.44 10.34
CA VAL A 126 -16.70 -29.72 10.33
C VAL A 126 -18.11 -29.78 10.96
N ALA A 127 -19.09 -30.19 10.14
CA ALA A 127 -19.91 -31.38 10.42
C ALA A 127 -20.55 -31.92 9.13
N ALA A 128 -20.31 -33.22 8.93
CA ALA A 128 -21.03 -34.24 8.15
C ALA A 128 -22.16 -33.81 7.19
#